data_AF-A0A0J1ILY9-F1
#
_entry.id   AF-A0A0J1ILY9-F1
#
_cell.length_a   1.000
_cell.length_b   1.000
_cell.length_c   1.000
_cell.angle_alpha   90.00
_cell.angle_beta   90.00
_cell.angle_gamma   90.00
#
_symmetry.space_group_name_H-M   'P 1'
#
loop_
_entity.id
_entity.type
_entity.pdbx_description
1 polymer ?
#
loop_
_entity_poly.entity_id
_entity_poly.type
_entity_poly.pdbx_seq_one_letter_code
_entity_poly.pdbx_strand_id
1 'polypeptide(L)'
;MSNVASGIGAKLTVGATAIGTITKITSPQMKRTSIDVTTLSSPNGFKQFIAGLADPGKFTVEGFFDTSDSGQNLLYNKFVSSTIDTYTITFPSITGASWTASCFIDELDLAANVDMTKPLDFKASFQVSGQPSIGTTMTSGLTGLTLTGTSGTLSPTFANGTTSYAYTFTTSTAITVTPNGSTQQQYTLYVDGVSQGTFNTGSVSPTIAYATAGTTHKLDLVVSNSGFTPVTYSIIAVRTS
;
A
#
# COMPACT_ATOMS: atom_id res chain seq x y z
N MET A 1 13.35 -20.08 18.07
CA MET A 1 13.88 -20.40 16.72
C MET A 1 14.00 -19.09 15.98
N SER A 2 15.14 -18.83 15.33
CA SER A 2 15.33 -17.59 14.57
C SER A 2 14.50 -17.67 13.30
N ASN A 3 13.51 -16.78 13.10
CA ASN A 3 12.74 -16.68 11.86
C ASN A 3 13.61 -16.04 10.76
N VAL A 4 14.64 -16.78 10.31
CA VAL A 4 15.49 -16.38 9.18
C VAL A 4 14.88 -16.94 7.91
N ALA A 5 14.76 -16.09 6.90
CA ALA A 5 14.14 -16.43 5.63
C ALA A 5 14.98 -15.93 4.46
N SER A 6 14.98 -16.67 3.36
CA SER A 6 15.37 -16.12 2.06
C SER A 6 14.36 -15.06 1.63
N GLY A 7 14.80 -14.00 0.94
CA GLY A 7 13.93 -12.94 0.42
C GLY A 7 12.97 -13.37 -0.70
N ILE A 8 13.02 -14.64 -1.11
CA ILE A 8 12.15 -15.21 -2.15
C ILE A 8 10.68 -15.06 -1.74
N GLY A 9 9.89 -14.39 -2.58
CA GLY A 9 8.47 -14.13 -2.35
C GLY A 9 8.16 -12.78 -1.70
N ALA A 10 9.16 -11.94 -1.46
CA ALA A 10 8.94 -10.55 -1.08
C ALA A 10 8.19 -9.81 -2.20
N LYS A 11 7.24 -8.93 -1.83
CA LYS A 11 6.44 -8.14 -2.76
C LYS A 11 6.41 -6.68 -2.32
N LEU A 12 6.39 -5.77 -3.29
CA LEU A 12 6.04 -4.37 -3.06
C LEU A 12 4.67 -4.10 -3.67
N THR A 13 3.80 -3.45 -2.91
CA THR A 13 2.52 -2.93 -3.41
C THR A 13 2.43 -1.43 -3.17
N VAL A 14 1.77 -0.73 -4.10
CA VAL A 14 1.30 0.65 -3.93
C VAL A 14 -0.22 0.61 -3.78
N GLY A 15 -0.71 0.97 -2.61
CA GLY A 15 -2.07 0.60 -2.20
C GLY A 15 -2.28 -0.92 -2.31
N ALA A 16 -3.12 -1.32 -3.27
CA ALA A 16 -3.43 -2.72 -3.56
C ALA A 16 -2.73 -3.31 -4.80
N THR A 17 -2.08 -2.47 -5.60
CA THR A 17 -1.46 -2.91 -6.86
C THR A 17 -0.05 -3.40 -6.59
N ALA A 18 0.22 -4.65 -6.93
CA ALA A 18 1.56 -5.21 -6.85
C ALA A 18 2.43 -4.68 -8.00
N ILE A 19 3.70 -4.42 -7.68
CA ILE A 19 4.71 -4.05 -8.67
C ILE A 19 5.44 -5.33 -9.07
N GLY A 20 5.41 -5.64 -10.35
CA GLY A 20 5.96 -6.88 -10.92
C GLY A 20 7.48 -6.91 -10.99
N THR A 21 8.00 -8.12 -11.23
CA THR A 21 9.40 -8.39 -11.64
C THR A 21 10.50 -7.78 -10.76
N ILE A 22 10.25 -7.63 -9.46
CA ILE A 22 11.23 -7.14 -8.49
C ILE A 22 12.27 -8.22 -8.18
N THR A 23 13.55 -7.85 -8.29
CA THR A 23 14.68 -8.73 -7.94
C THR A 23 15.33 -8.35 -6.62
N LYS A 24 15.16 -7.09 -6.17
CA LYS A 24 15.81 -6.58 -4.96
C LYS A 24 15.06 -5.40 -4.36
N ILE A 25 14.98 -5.39 -3.02
CA ILE A 25 14.43 -4.30 -2.22
C ILE A 25 15.47 -3.97 -1.14
N THR A 26 15.85 -2.69 -1.02
CA THR A 26 16.71 -2.23 0.08
C THR A 26 15.88 -1.77 1.26
N SER A 27 16.45 -1.84 2.48
CA SER A 27 15.77 -1.36 3.68
C SER A 27 15.96 0.15 3.87
N PRO A 28 14.94 0.86 4.39
CA PRO A 28 15.07 2.27 4.71
C PRO A 28 16.06 2.49 5.84
N GLN A 29 17.04 3.38 5.61
CA GLN A 29 18.05 3.74 6.59
C GLN A 29 17.53 4.86 7.50
N MET A 30 16.78 4.50 8.54
CA MET A 30 16.25 5.47 9.50
C MET A 30 17.36 6.11 10.33
N LYS A 31 17.37 7.44 10.41
CA LYS A 31 18.35 8.23 11.18
C LYS A 31 17.62 9.22 12.07
N ARG A 32 18.30 9.72 13.10
CA ARG A 32 17.75 10.75 14.00
C ARG A 32 18.79 11.82 14.26
N THR A 33 18.35 13.07 14.31
CA THR A 33 19.21 14.16 14.77
C THR A 33 19.37 14.12 16.29
N SER A 34 20.52 14.57 16.78
CA SER A 34 20.79 14.71 18.22
C SER A 34 20.89 16.18 18.58
N ILE A 35 20.23 16.58 19.65
CA ILE A 35 20.34 17.94 20.21
C ILE A 35 21.25 17.85 21.44
N ASP A 36 22.41 18.51 21.37
CA ASP A 36 23.37 18.58 22.49
C ASP A 36 22.82 19.54 23.56
N VAL A 37 22.65 19.02 24.78
CA VAL A 37 22.15 19.76 25.95
C VAL A 37 23.15 19.74 27.10
N THR A 38 24.43 19.58 26.78
CA THR A 38 25.52 19.53 27.77
C THR A 38 25.58 20.84 28.57
N THR A 39 25.50 20.72 29.89
CA THR A 39 25.64 21.83 30.84
C THR A 39 26.98 21.77 31.59
N LEU A 40 27.35 22.84 32.30
CA LEU A 40 28.52 22.87 33.19
C LEU A 40 28.41 21.89 34.37
N SER A 41 27.19 21.41 34.68
CA SER A 41 26.93 20.38 35.69
C SER A 41 26.86 18.97 35.11
N SER A 42 27.23 18.79 33.83
CA SER A 42 27.17 17.47 33.19
C SER A 42 28.09 16.50 33.92
N PRO A 43 27.54 15.40 34.45
CA PRO A 43 28.32 14.49 35.28
C PRO A 43 29.47 13.89 34.47
N ASN A 44 30.65 13.87 35.09
CA ASN A 44 31.85 13.21 34.57
C ASN A 44 32.33 13.75 33.19
N GLY A 45 31.91 14.95 32.79
CA GLY A 45 32.38 15.59 31.55
C GLY A 45 31.86 14.97 30.24
N PHE A 46 30.82 14.13 30.31
CA PHE A 46 30.21 13.54 29.11
C PHE A 46 29.09 14.41 28.55
N LYS A 47 29.03 14.47 27.22
CA LYS A 47 27.94 15.16 26.52
C LYS A 47 26.59 14.53 26.82
N GLN A 48 25.57 15.37 27.00
CA GLN A 48 24.18 14.96 27.18
C GLN A 48 23.40 15.29 25.91
N PHE A 49 22.55 14.37 25.44
CA PHE A 49 21.80 14.54 24.20
C PHE A 49 20.31 14.26 24.39
N ILE A 50 19.47 15.05 23.72
CA ILE A 50 18.05 14.78 23.52
C ILE A 50 17.83 14.30 22.07
N ALA A 51 16.92 13.35 21.90
CA ALA A 51 16.51 12.82 20.61
C ALA A 51 15.73 13.89 19.81
N GLY A 52 16.26 14.29 18.66
CA GLY A 52 15.62 15.22 17.72
C GLY A 52 14.66 14.53 16.74
N LEU A 53 14.44 15.20 15.61
CA LEU A 53 13.58 14.71 14.53
C LEU A 53 14.16 13.42 13.91
N ALA A 54 13.27 12.46 13.64
CA ALA A 54 13.60 11.25 12.93
C ALA A 54 13.46 11.49 11.41
N ASP A 55 14.49 11.12 10.67
CA ASP A 55 14.44 10.99 9.22
C ASP A 55 14.18 9.51 8.90
N PRO A 56 13.03 9.17 8.30
CA PRO A 56 12.70 7.79 7.95
C PRO A 56 13.55 7.26 6.78
N GLY A 57 14.30 8.13 6.08
CA GLY A 57 15.25 7.76 5.04
C GLY A 57 14.61 7.42 3.69
N LYS A 58 15.41 6.77 2.83
CA LYS A 58 15.02 6.31 1.49
C LYS A 58 15.16 4.80 1.39
N PHE A 59 14.34 4.17 0.55
CA PHE A 59 14.53 2.79 0.12
C PHE A 59 14.49 2.71 -1.41
N THR A 60 15.09 1.66 -1.96
CA THR A 60 15.17 1.44 -3.41
C THR A 60 14.64 0.07 -3.77
N VAL A 61 14.04 -0.01 -4.95
CA VAL A 61 13.59 -1.25 -5.58
C VAL A 61 14.21 -1.37 -6.94
N GLU A 62 14.71 -2.57 -7.25
CA GLU A 62 15.32 -2.93 -8.53
C GLU A 62 14.61 -4.18 -9.07
N GLY A 63 14.45 -4.26 -10.39
CA GLY A 63 13.74 -5.34 -11.06
C GLY A 63 13.98 -5.36 -12.57
N PHE A 64 13.18 -6.15 -13.28
CA PHE A 64 13.15 -6.16 -14.74
C PHE A 64 12.02 -5.29 -15.25
N PHE A 65 12.32 -4.47 -16.27
CA PHE A 65 11.33 -3.63 -16.91
C PHE A 65 10.34 -4.49 -17.71
N ASP A 66 9.05 -4.29 -17.45
CA ASP A 66 7.96 -4.96 -18.14
C ASP A 66 6.86 -3.94 -18.46
N THR A 67 6.71 -3.63 -19.75
CA THR A 67 5.71 -2.66 -20.23
C THR A 67 4.26 -3.11 -20.01
N SER A 68 4.05 -4.42 -19.85
CA SER A 68 2.72 -4.99 -19.59
C SER A 68 2.36 -4.97 -18.10
N ASP A 69 3.31 -4.67 -17.21
CA ASP A 69 3.04 -4.60 -15.79
C ASP A 69 2.27 -3.32 -15.44
N SER A 70 1.06 -3.50 -14.91
CA SER A 70 0.22 -2.39 -14.47
C SER A 70 0.83 -1.65 -13.27
N GLY A 71 1.60 -2.35 -12.43
CA GLY A 71 2.32 -1.76 -11.30
C GLY A 71 3.40 -0.78 -11.73
N GLN A 72 4.26 -1.15 -12.69
CA GLN A 72 5.29 -0.25 -13.23
C GLN A 72 4.69 0.97 -13.94
N ASN A 73 3.62 0.78 -14.72
CA ASN A 73 2.89 1.91 -15.34
C ASN A 73 2.28 2.84 -14.29
N LEU A 74 1.76 2.30 -13.20
CA LEU A 74 1.25 3.08 -12.08
C LEU A 74 2.37 3.89 -11.40
N LEU A 75 3.56 3.32 -11.19
CA LEU A 75 4.71 4.05 -10.64
C LEU A 75 5.11 5.25 -11.50
N TYR A 76 5.12 5.10 -12.83
CA TYR A 76 5.37 6.23 -13.72
C TYR A 76 4.36 7.37 -13.51
N ASN A 77 3.06 7.05 -13.46
CA ASN A 77 2.03 8.04 -13.22
C ASN A 77 2.19 8.72 -11.84
N LYS A 78 2.55 7.95 -10.80
CA LYS A 78 2.81 8.47 -9.44
C LYS A 78 4.04 9.37 -9.37
N PHE A 79 5.07 9.07 -10.14
CA PHE A 79 6.25 9.92 -10.27
C PHE A 79 5.87 11.27 -10.90
N VAL A 80 5.14 11.24 -12.02
CA VAL A 80 4.67 12.47 -12.71
C VAL A 80 3.73 13.30 -11.81
N SER A 81 2.88 12.66 -11.02
CA SER A 81 1.96 13.37 -10.10
C SER A 81 2.60 13.84 -8.80
N SER A 82 3.81 13.37 -8.46
CA SER A 82 4.52 13.69 -7.21
C SER A 82 3.66 13.49 -5.95
N THR A 83 2.83 12.44 -5.94
CA THR A 83 1.91 12.18 -4.83
C THR A 83 2.56 11.33 -3.74
N ILE A 84 2.22 11.62 -2.49
CA ILE A 84 2.55 10.73 -1.36
C ILE A 84 1.48 9.64 -1.31
N ASP A 85 1.91 8.39 -1.48
CA ASP A 85 1.06 7.21 -1.45
C ASP A 85 1.59 6.19 -0.45
N THR A 86 0.73 5.26 -0.03
CA THR A 86 1.11 4.20 0.90
C THR A 86 1.73 3.02 0.15
N TYR A 87 2.97 2.69 0.49
CA TYR A 87 3.70 1.53 -0.02
C TYR A 87 3.79 0.46 1.06
N THR A 88 3.58 -0.80 0.67
CA THR A 88 3.70 -1.95 1.56
C THR A 88 4.68 -2.95 0.98
N ILE A 89 5.76 -3.22 1.72
CA ILE A 89 6.66 -4.33 1.48
C ILE A 89 6.14 -5.51 2.30
N THR A 90 5.69 -6.57 1.62
CA THR A 90 5.34 -7.84 2.27
C THR A 90 6.56 -8.76 2.19
N PHE A 91 7.09 -9.16 3.34
CA PHE A 91 8.17 -10.12 3.41
C PHE A 91 7.65 -11.55 3.22
N PRO A 92 8.51 -12.52 2.85
CA PRO A 92 8.13 -13.90 2.62
C PRO A 92 7.34 -14.51 3.78
N SER A 93 6.41 -15.41 3.47
CA SER A 93 5.39 -15.94 4.40
C SER A 93 5.94 -16.57 5.68
N ILE A 94 7.16 -17.11 5.63
CA ILE A 94 7.86 -17.64 6.81
C ILE A 94 8.17 -16.58 7.87
N THR A 95 8.28 -15.29 7.49
CA THR A 95 8.44 -14.17 8.41
C THR A 95 7.10 -13.57 8.85
N GLY A 96 6.07 -13.66 8.00
CA GLY A 96 4.75 -13.04 8.21
C GLY A 96 4.78 -11.51 8.34
N ALA A 97 5.94 -10.90 8.09
CA ALA A 97 6.19 -9.50 8.37
C ALA A 97 5.80 -8.63 7.17
N SER A 98 5.40 -7.40 7.46
CA SER A 98 5.28 -6.35 6.47
C SER A 98 5.84 -5.04 7.00
N TRP A 99 6.29 -4.22 6.07
CA TRP A 99 6.68 -2.85 6.33
C TRP A 99 5.82 -1.93 5.48
N THR A 100 5.16 -0.98 6.13
CA THR A 100 4.22 -0.05 5.49
C THR A 100 4.66 1.37 5.77
N ALA A 101 4.72 2.21 4.74
CA ALA A 101 5.02 3.62 4.90
C ALA A 101 4.39 4.48 3.81
N SER A 102 4.15 5.74 4.14
CA SER A 102 3.78 6.77 3.16
C SER A 102 5.04 7.29 2.49
N CYS A 103 5.11 7.23 1.17
CA CYS A 103 6.30 7.60 0.41
C CYS A 103 5.93 8.30 -0.89
N PHE A 104 6.89 9.01 -1.48
CA PHE A 104 6.82 9.46 -2.86
C PHE A 104 8.06 8.97 -3.62
N ILE A 105 7.95 8.91 -4.95
CA ILE A 105 9.05 8.47 -5.81
C ILE A 105 10.00 9.65 -6.03
N ASP A 106 11.24 9.50 -5.58
CA ASP A 106 12.31 10.49 -5.69
C ASP A 106 13.08 10.32 -7.01
N GLU A 107 13.26 9.08 -7.46
CA GLU A 107 13.96 8.74 -8.69
C GLU A 107 13.28 7.54 -9.35
N LEU A 108 13.06 7.60 -10.66
CA LEU A 108 12.52 6.51 -11.46
C LEU A 108 13.36 6.33 -12.71
N ASP A 109 13.93 5.13 -12.87
CA ASP A 109 14.72 4.73 -14.02
C ASP A 109 14.07 3.50 -14.66
N LEU A 110 13.60 3.66 -15.90
CA LEU A 110 12.86 2.63 -16.64
C LEU A 110 13.76 1.76 -17.53
N ALA A 111 15.05 2.10 -17.67
CA ALA A 111 15.94 1.47 -18.63
C ALA A 111 17.39 1.96 -18.44
N ALA A 112 17.98 1.78 -17.24
CA ALA A 112 19.30 2.32 -16.95
C ALA A 112 20.39 1.70 -17.86
N ASN A 113 20.21 0.43 -18.24
CA ASN A 113 21.14 -0.35 -19.06
C ASN A 113 20.40 -1.10 -20.17
N VAL A 114 20.52 -0.62 -21.41
CA VAL A 114 20.05 -1.33 -22.60
C VAL A 114 21.21 -2.15 -23.17
N ASP A 115 21.21 -3.46 -22.91
CA ASP A 115 22.25 -4.40 -23.35
C ASP A 115 21.60 -5.59 -24.08
N MET A 116 22.07 -5.93 -25.28
CA MET A 116 21.54 -7.06 -26.07
C MET A 116 21.74 -8.43 -25.37
N THR A 117 22.60 -8.49 -24.37
CA THR A 117 22.94 -9.70 -23.62
C THR A 117 22.23 -9.82 -22.27
N LYS A 118 21.46 -8.79 -21.85
CA LYS A 118 20.80 -8.75 -20.54
C LYS A 118 19.35 -8.28 -20.64
N PRO A 119 18.45 -8.73 -19.73
CA PRO A 119 17.13 -8.15 -19.62
C PRO A 119 17.21 -6.67 -19.24
N LEU A 120 16.22 -5.90 -19.70
CA LEU A 120 16.11 -4.47 -19.38
C LEU A 120 15.83 -4.29 -17.88
N ASP A 121 16.55 -3.37 -17.25
CA ASP A 121 16.46 -3.09 -15.82
C ASP A 121 15.48 -1.97 -15.50
N PHE A 122 14.87 -2.09 -14.32
CA PHE A 122 13.98 -1.09 -13.73
C PHE A 122 14.49 -0.76 -12.33
N LYS A 123 14.54 0.53 -11.98
CA LYS A 123 14.92 1.00 -10.65
C LYS A 123 14.03 2.16 -10.20
N ALA A 124 13.57 2.11 -8.95
CA ALA A 124 12.86 3.20 -8.31
C ALA A 124 13.42 3.48 -6.91
N SER A 125 13.62 4.77 -6.60
CA SER A 125 14.02 5.25 -5.27
C SER A 125 12.83 5.97 -4.63
N PHE A 126 12.50 5.62 -3.39
CA PHE A 126 11.36 6.15 -2.66
C PHE A 126 11.83 6.91 -1.43
N GLN A 127 11.37 8.15 -1.29
CA GLN A 127 11.57 8.93 -0.07
C GLN A 127 10.40 8.69 0.88
N VAL A 128 10.72 8.22 2.09
CA VAL A 128 9.71 7.97 3.11
C VAL A 128 9.30 9.30 3.75
N SER A 129 7.99 9.47 3.97
CA SER A 129 7.40 10.63 4.63
C SER A 129 6.58 10.17 5.84
N GLY A 130 6.92 10.68 7.01
CA GLY A 130 6.30 10.29 8.27
C GLY A 130 6.85 8.98 8.85
N GLN A 131 6.10 8.40 9.79
CA GLN A 131 6.52 7.22 10.53
C GLN A 131 6.17 5.94 9.77
N PRO A 132 7.15 5.06 9.47
CA PRO A 132 6.86 3.72 8.96
C PRO A 132 6.31 2.81 10.06
N SER A 133 5.54 1.79 9.67
CA SER A 133 4.99 0.76 10.55
C SER A 133 5.50 -0.62 10.15
N ILE A 134 5.71 -1.49 11.14
CA ILE A 134 6.05 -2.90 10.93
C ILE A 134 4.90 -3.74 11.47
N GLY A 135 4.33 -4.58 10.61
CA GLY A 135 3.34 -5.58 10.98
C GLY A 135 3.97 -6.95 11.07
N THR A 136 3.67 -7.72 12.12
CA THR A 136 4.06 -9.14 12.23
C THR A 136 2.85 -10.07 12.36
N THR A 137 1.66 -9.49 12.48
CA THR A 137 0.38 -10.19 12.57
C THR A 137 -0.57 -9.56 11.57
N MET A 138 -1.40 -10.35 10.89
CA MET A 138 -2.42 -9.85 9.97
C MET A 138 -3.47 -9.02 10.73
N THR A 139 -3.95 -7.95 10.10
CA THR A 139 -5.14 -7.24 10.60
C THR A 139 -6.36 -8.18 10.60
N SER A 140 -7.34 -7.94 11.48
CA SER A 140 -8.54 -8.79 11.61
C SER A 140 -9.48 -8.76 10.40
N GLY A 141 -9.20 -7.89 9.41
CA GLY A 141 -10.00 -7.74 8.20
C GLY A 141 -11.38 -7.15 8.46
N LEU A 142 -12.28 -7.36 7.50
CA LEU A 142 -13.67 -6.94 7.54
C LEU A 142 -14.55 -7.92 8.31
N THR A 143 -15.53 -7.39 9.04
CA THR A 143 -16.68 -8.13 9.58
C THR A 143 -17.97 -7.90 8.79
N GLY A 144 -17.97 -6.93 7.88
CA GLY A 144 -19.05 -6.70 6.92
C GLY A 144 -18.60 -5.80 5.77
N LEU A 145 -19.28 -5.91 4.64
CA LEU A 145 -19.06 -5.08 3.46
C LEU A 145 -20.40 -4.82 2.78
N THR A 146 -20.78 -3.55 2.71
CA THR A 146 -22.01 -3.12 2.02
C THR A 146 -21.65 -2.24 0.84
N LEU A 147 -22.23 -2.50 -0.32
CA LEU A 147 -22.15 -1.64 -1.48
C LEU A 147 -23.55 -1.17 -1.85
N THR A 148 -23.70 0.12 -2.14
CA THR A 148 -24.97 0.66 -2.64
C THR A 148 -25.13 0.33 -4.13
N GLY A 149 -26.37 0.22 -4.60
CA GLY A 149 -26.67 -0.16 -5.97
C GLY A 149 -28.00 -0.89 -6.06
N THR A 150 -28.87 -0.49 -7.00
CA THR A 150 -30.18 -1.12 -7.16
C THR A 150 -30.01 -2.55 -7.63
N SER A 151 -30.65 -3.49 -6.93
CA SER A 151 -30.50 -4.94 -7.14
C SER A 151 -29.05 -5.42 -7.03
N GLY A 152 -28.23 -4.70 -6.26
CA GLY A 152 -26.82 -5.02 -6.06
C GLY A 152 -26.61 -6.37 -5.39
N THR A 153 -25.78 -7.22 -6.00
CA THR A 153 -25.44 -8.55 -5.47
C THR A 153 -23.93 -8.70 -5.40
N LEU A 154 -23.42 -9.04 -4.22
CA LEU A 154 -22.02 -9.40 -3.99
C LEU A 154 -21.86 -10.92 -4.13
N SER A 155 -20.89 -11.35 -4.93
CA SER A 155 -20.58 -12.77 -5.17
C SER A 155 -19.08 -13.03 -4.99
N PRO A 156 -18.68 -14.00 -4.15
CA PRO A 156 -19.53 -14.77 -3.25
C PRO A 156 -20.19 -13.87 -2.19
N THR A 157 -21.21 -14.40 -1.49
CA THR A 157 -21.76 -13.72 -0.31
C THR A 157 -20.63 -13.41 0.65
N PHE A 158 -20.66 -12.22 1.27
CA PHE A 158 -19.61 -11.79 2.18
C PHE A 158 -19.30 -12.87 3.23
N ALA A 159 -18.02 -13.21 3.35
CA ALA A 159 -17.51 -14.12 4.35
C ALA A 159 -16.17 -13.61 4.86
N ASN A 160 -15.95 -13.70 6.17
CA ASN A 160 -14.66 -13.38 6.76
C ASN A 160 -13.57 -14.29 6.16
N GLY A 161 -12.47 -13.71 5.71
CA GLY A 161 -11.38 -14.41 5.02
C GLY A 161 -11.48 -14.47 3.49
N THR A 162 -12.64 -14.15 2.89
CA THR A 162 -12.73 -14.02 1.43
C THR A 162 -12.31 -12.61 1.01
N THR A 163 -11.30 -12.51 0.15
CA THR A 163 -10.68 -11.23 -0.27
C THR A 163 -10.95 -10.87 -1.73
N SER A 164 -11.72 -11.67 -2.46
CA SER A 164 -12.03 -11.43 -3.87
C SER A 164 -13.51 -11.59 -4.12
N TYR A 165 -14.12 -10.57 -4.73
CA TYR A 165 -15.55 -10.51 -5.00
C TYR A 165 -15.84 -9.94 -6.39
N ALA A 166 -17.00 -10.28 -6.93
CA ALA A 166 -17.68 -9.55 -7.97
C ALA A 166 -18.92 -8.87 -7.38
N TYR A 167 -19.23 -7.66 -7.85
CA TYR A 167 -20.45 -6.95 -7.47
C TYR A 167 -21.18 -6.51 -8.74
N THR A 168 -22.42 -6.97 -8.90
CA THR A 168 -23.26 -6.59 -10.05
C THR A 168 -24.46 -5.82 -9.56
N PHE A 169 -24.77 -4.70 -10.20
CA PHE A 169 -25.93 -3.87 -9.89
C PHE A 169 -26.50 -3.26 -11.18
N THR A 170 -27.71 -2.72 -11.07
CA THR A 170 -28.48 -2.21 -12.21
C THR A 170 -28.94 -0.80 -11.93
N THR A 171 -29.24 -0.01 -12.95
CA THR A 171 -29.92 1.32 -12.93
C THR A 171 -29.24 2.45 -12.15
N SER A 172 -28.49 2.17 -11.08
CA SER A 172 -27.74 3.18 -10.32
C SER A 172 -26.57 3.68 -11.16
N THR A 173 -26.47 5.00 -11.33
CA THR A 173 -25.36 5.65 -12.05
C THR A 173 -24.12 5.86 -11.17
N ALA A 174 -24.21 5.50 -9.90
CA ALA A 174 -23.10 5.53 -8.96
C ALA A 174 -23.35 4.60 -7.78
N ILE A 175 -22.27 4.22 -7.10
CA ILE A 175 -22.30 3.43 -5.87
C ILE A 175 -21.36 4.01 -4.82
N THR A 176 -21.50 3.52 -3.60
CA THR A 176 -20.63 3.77 -2.45
C THR A 176 -20.33 2.46 -1.75
N VAL A 177 -19.22 2.42 -1.03
CA VAL A 177 -18.75 1.27 -0.27
C VAL A 177 -18.74 1.63 1.22
N THR A 178 -19.32 0.77 2.04
CA THR A 178 -19.30 0.88 3.50
C THR A 178 -18.71 -0.40 4.10
N PRO A 179 -17.45 -0.37 4.55
CA PRO A 179 -16.86 -1.48 5.26
C PRO A 179 -17.16 -1.44 6.75
N ASN A 180 -17.28 -2.61 7.35
CA ASN A 180 -17.44 -2.79 8.78
C ASN A 180 -16.32 -3.70 9.29
N GLY A 181 -15.81 -3.38 10.47
CA GLY A 181 -14.74 -4.08 11.14
C GLY A 181 -14.40 -3.40 12.47
N SER A 182 -13.18 -3.62 12.96
CA SER A 182 -12.68 -3.00 14.19
C SER A 182 -12.57 -1.47 14.04
N THR A 183 -12.79 -0.76 15.14
CA THR A 183 -12.63 0.72 15.21
C THR A 183 -11.17 1.16 15.16
N GLN A 184 -10.23 0.25 15.45
CA GLN A 184 -8.80 0.51 15.38
C GLN A 184 -8.24 0.38 13.95
N GLN A 185 -9.05 -0.12 13.01
CA GLN A 185 -8.67 -0.28 11.61
C GLN A 185 -9.01 0.98 10.80
N GLN A 186 -8.16 1.26 9.81
CA GLN A 186 -8.41 2.25 8.76
C GLN A 186 -8.63 1.55 7.43
N TYR A 187 -9.49 2.15 6.60
CA TYR A 187 -9.93 1.59 5.33
C TYR A 187 -9.61 2.58 4.22
N THR A 188 -8.69 2.22 3.32
CA THR A 188 -8.35 3.04 2.16
C THR A 188 -8.92 2.39 0.92
N LEU A 189 -9.76 3.13 0.19
CA LEU A 189 -10.35 2.65 -1.07
C LEU A 189 -9.52 3.14 -2.25
N TYR A 190 -9.23 2.23 -3.18
CA TYR A 190 -8.68 2.53 -4.49
C TYR A 190 -9.69 2.12 -5.55
N VAL A 191 -9.95 3.01 -6.51
CA VAL A 191 -10.75 2.73 -7.72
C VAL A 191 -9.78 2.73 -8.89
N ASP A 192 -9.63 1.59 -9.54
CA ASP A 192 -8.68 1.38 -10.64
C ASP A 192 -7.25 1.83 -10.29
N GLY A 193 -6.82 1.56 -9.05
CA GLY A 193 -5.51 1.95 -8.54
C GLY A 193 -5.39 3.41 -8.06
N VAL A 194 -6.45 4.22 -8.17
CA VAL A 194 -6.47 5.62 -7.70
C VAL A 194 -7.12 5.70 -6.32
N SER A 195 -6.39 6.24 -5.33
CA SER A 195 -6.89 6.42 -3.97
C SER A 195 -8.10 7.37 -3.93
N GLN A 196 -9.18 6.92 -3.30
CA GLN A 196 -10.38 7.70 -2.99
C GLN A 196 -10.35 8.24 -1.55
N GLY A 197 -9.25 8.01 -0.83
CA GLY A 197 -9.07 8.43 0.56
C GLY A 197 -9.24 7.30 1.57
N THR A 198 -9.01 7.66 2.83
CA THR A 198 -9.03 6.76 3.98
C THR A 198 -10.16 7.13 4.94
N PHE A 199 -10.86 6.14 5.45
CA PHE A 199 -12.04 6.30 6.30
C PHE A 199 -12.10 5.25 7.40
N ASN A 200 -13.03 5.44 8.34
CA ASN A 200 -13.22 4.60 9.51
C ASN A 200 -14.30 3.53 9.27
N THR A 201 -14.35 2.53 10.14
CA THR A 201 -15.39 1.49 10.13
C THR A 201 -16.80 2.12 10.12
N GLY A 202 -17.69 1.58 9.30
CA GLY A 202 -19.07 2.04 9.12
C GLY A 202 -19.22 3.35 8.35
N SER A 203 -18.13 4.02 7.96
CA SER A 203 -18.21 5.25 7.16
C SER A 203 -18.45 4.92 5.69
N VAL A 204 -19.26 5.76 5.03
CA VAL A 204 -19.54 5.64 3.59
C VAL A 204 -18.38 6.24 2.80
N SER A 205 -17.91 5.53 1.77
CA SER A 205 -16.90 6.06 0.84
C SER A 205 -17.43 7.26 0.03
N PRO A 206 -16.53 8.03 -0.61
CA PRO A 206 -16.94 8.89 -1.72
C PRO A 206 -17.68 8.10 -2.81
N THR A 207 -18.52 8.82 -3.56
CA THR A 207 -19.33 8.26 -4.65
C THR A 207 -18.46 7.85 -5.83
N ILE A 208 -18.67 6.63 -6.31
CA ILE A 208 -17.97 6.05 -7.47
C ILE A 208 -18.94 6.05 -8.65
N ALA A 209 -18.56 6.73 -9.73
CA ALA A 209 -19.44 6.92 -10.89
C ALA A 209 -19.45 5.71 -11.83
N TYR A 210 -20.63 5.35 -12.34
CA TYR A 210 -20.88 4.33 -13.36
C TYR A 210 -21.84 4.92 -14.41
N ALA A 211 -21.34 5.90 -15.17
CA ALA A 211 -22.16 6.74 -16.03
C ALA A 211 -22.99 5.95 -17.06
N THR A 212 -22.45 4.83 -17.56
CA THR A 212 -23.09 3.99 -18.58
C THR A 212 -23.22 2.55 -18.11
N ALA A 213 -24.22 1.83 -18.64
CA ALA A 213 -24.28 0.38 -18.51
C ALA A 213 -23.03 -0.26 -19.16
N GLY A 214 -22.51 -1.31 -18.55
CA GLY A 214 -21.28 -1.99 -18.92
C GLY A 214 -20.01 -1.42 -18.27
N THR A 215 -20.08 -0.26 -17.61
CA THR A 215 -18.93 0.29 -16.89
C THR A 215 -18.50 -0.67 -15.77
N THR A 216 -17.20 -0.95 -15.73
CA THR A 216 -16.56 -1.84 -14.77
C THR A 216 -15.42 -1.09 -14.08
N HIS A 217 -15.34 -1.21 -12.76
CA HIS A 217 -14.23 -0.71 -11.97
C HIS A 217 -13.68 -1.81 -11.06
N LYS A 218 -12.36 -1.82 -10.88
CA LYS A 218 -11.70 -2.59 -9.82
C LYS A 218 -11.66 -1.73 -8.56
N LEU A 219 -12.34 -2.19 -7.53
CA LEU A 219 -12.36 -1.56 -6.21
C LEU A 219 -11.44 -2.35 -5.30
N ASP A 220 -10.34 -1.76 -4.85
CA ASP A 220 -9.47 -2.37 -3.88
C ASP A 220 -9.59 -1.65 -2.54
N LEU A 221 -10.06 -2.36 -1.52
CA LEU A 221 -10.16 -1.86 -0.15
C LEU A 221 -9.01 -2.40 0.69
N VAL A 222 -8.05 -1.54 1.01
CA VAL A 222 -6.92 -1.86 1.87
C VAL A 222 -7.32 -1.59 3.32
N VAL A 223 -7.41 -2.64 4.12
CA VAL A 223 -7.66 -2.57 5.56
C VAL A 223 -6.32 -2.59 6.27
N SER A 224 -6.04 -1.56 7.07
CA SER A 224 -4.80 -1.39 7.80
C SER A 224 -5.06 -1.19 9.29
N ASN A 225 -4.09 -1.56 10.12
CA ASN A 225 -4.06 -1.26 11.55
C ASN A 225 -2.59 -1.08 11.93
N SER A 226 -2.29 -0.08 12.78
CA SER A 226 -0.91 0.21 13.18
C SER A 226 -0.29 -1.00 13.86
N GLY A 227 0.88 -1.43 13.37
CA GLY A 227 1.57 -2.62 13.88
C GLY A 227 1.05 -3.95 13.33
N PHE A 228 0.15 -3.93 12.34
CA PHE A 228 -0.39 -5.12 11.69
C PHE A 228 -0.13 -5.10 10.18
N THR A 229 -0.01 -6.29 9.60
CA THR A 229 0.07 -6.47 8.16
C THR A 229 -1.30 -6.16 7.53
N PRO A 230 -1.36 -5.24 6.54
CA PRO A 230 -2.62 -4.92 5.87
C PRO A 230 -3.20 -6.12 5.13
N VAL A 231 -4.53 -6.09 4.94
CA VAL A 231 -5.23 -7.02 4.05
C VAL A 231 -6.01 -6.24 3.01
N THR A 232 -5.98 -6.71 1.77
CA THR A 232 -6.69 -6.08 0.66
C THR A 232 -7.88 -6.94 0.26
N TYR A 233 -9.05 -6.31 0.12
CA TYR A 233 -10.24 -6.90 -0.48
C TYR A 233 -10.45 -6.30 -1.87
N SER A 234 -10.44 -7.13 -2.90
CA SER A 234 -10.65 -6.72 -4.29
C SER A 234 -12.06 -7.05 -4.74
N ILE A 235 -12.76 -6.07 -5.28
CA ILE A 235 -14.12 -6.20 -5.80
C ILE A 235 -14.11 -5.74 -7.26
N ILE A 236 -14.55 -6.60 -8.19
CA ILE A 236 -14.86 -6.19 -9.56
C ILE A 236 -16.32 -5.79 -9.59
N ALA A 237 -16.58 -4.49 -9.65
CA ALA A 237 -17.93 -3.95 -9.65
C ALA A 237 -18.35 -3.56 -11.07
N VAL A 238 -19.53 -4.01 -11.49
CA VAL A 238 -20.07 -3.82 -12.85
C VAL A 238 -21.50 -3.34 -12.78
N ARG A 239 -21.79 -2.27 -13.52
CA ARG A 239 -23.16 -1.85 -13.79
C ARG A 239 -23.68 -2.62 -15.01
N THR A 240 -24.68 -3.49 -14.85
CA THR A 240 -25.16 -4.35 -15.94
C THR A 240 -26.30 -3.74 -16.77
N SER A 241 -27.01 -2.73 -16.25
CA SER A 241 -28.01 -1.92 -16.96
C SER A 241 -28.15 -0.51 -16.38
#